data_AF-A0A2V9DEB0-F1
#
_entry.id   AF-A0A2V9DEB0-F1
#
_cell.length_a   1.000
_cell.length_b   1.000
_cell.length_c   1.000
_cell.angle_alpha   90.00
_cell.angle_beta   90.00
_cell.angle_gamma   90.00
#
_symmetry.space_group_name_H-M   'P 1'
#
loop_
_entity.id
_entity.type
_entity.pdbx_description
1 polymer ?
#
loop_
_entity_poly.entity_id
_entity_poly.type
_entity_poly.pdbx_seq_one_letter_code
_entity_poly.pdbx_strand_id
1 'polypeptide(L)'
;MSKKRLQMPKFKSESEEADWWASPTGRAYVKQRSAEARSKGTKATGSGLVTKLSNKRSTQIAIRLPGTDLARARKIADRKGIGYQTLLKMLVHEGLAREARRR
;
A
#
# COMPACT_ATOMS: atom_id res chain seq x y z
N MET A 1 33.45 -5.80 -6.05
CA MET A 1 33.12 -6.81 -5.01
C MET A 1 31.97 -7.66 -5.49
N SER A 2 32.15 -8.99 -5.59
CA SER A 2 31.10 -9.90 -6.05
C SER A 2 29.97 -9.96 -5.02
N LYS A 3 28.77 -9.51 -5.38
CA LYS A 3 27.59 -9.69 -4.53
C LYS A 3 27.24 -11.19 -4.55
N LYS A 4 27.50 -11.92 -3.46
CA LYS A 4 27.00 -13.29 -3.29
C LYS A 4 25.49 -13.27 -3.53
N ARG A 5 25.02 -14.04 -4.51
CA ARG A 5 23.59 -14.26 -4.73
C ARG A 5 23.08 -15.19 -3.65
N LEU A 6 22.20 -14.69 -2.78
CA LEU A 6 21.46 -15.58 -1.89
C LEU A 6 20.62 -16.52 -2.77
N GLN A 7 20.84 -17.82 -2.59
CA GLN A 7 20.09 -18.87 -3.28
C GLN A 7 18.89 -19.29 -2.42
N MET A 8 17.81 -19.72 -3.07
CA MET A 8 16.65 -20.23 -2.37
C MET A 8 17.03 -21.57 -1.69
N PRO A 9 16.79 -21.74 -0.37
CA PRO A 9 17.00 -23.02 0.30
C PRO A 9 16.00 -24.06 -0.19
N LYS A 10 16.29 -25.34 0.04
CA LYS A 10 15.28 -26.40 -0.03
C LYS A 10 14.72 -26.60 1.38
N PHE A 11 13.42 -26.41 1.55
CA PHE A 11 12.74 -26.62 2.82
C PHE A 11 12.25 -28.06 2.93
N LYS A 12 12.32 -28.64 4.14
CA LYS A 12 11.81 -29.97 4.45
C LYS A 12 10.35 -29.92 4.93
N SER A 13 9.87 -28.75 5.37
CA SER A 13 8.51 -28.52 5.84
C SER A 13 8.05 -27.07 5.64
N GLU A 14 6.74 -26.82 5.68
CA GLU A 14 6.17 -25.47 5.59
C GLU A 14 6.56 -24.58 6.77
N SER A 15 6.70 -25.14 7.97
CA SER A 15 7.11 -24.38 9.15
C SER A 15 8.55 -23.85 9.02
N GLU A 16 9.46 -24.68 8.51
CA GLU A 16 10.85 -24.29 8.24
C GLU A 16 10.91 -23.16 7.19
N GLU A 17 10.05 -23.24 6.17
CA GLU A 17 9.92 -22.17 5.19
C GLU A 17 9.44 -20.86 5.84
N ALA A 18 8.41 -20.92 6.68
CA ALA A 18 7.86 -19.75 7.37
C ALA A 18 8.91 -19.08 8.29
N ASP A 19 9.62 -19.88 9.08
CA ASP A 19 10.70 -19.40 9.95
C ASP A 19 11.82 -18.76 9.15
N TRP A 20 12.18 -19.36 8.00
CA TRP A 20 13.17 -18.79 7.11
C TRP A 20 12.71 -17.45 6.51
N TRP A 21 11.46 -17.32 6.08
CA TRP A 21 10.89 -16.05 5.61
C TRP A 21 10.88 -14.96 6.70
N ALA A 22 10.60 -15.35 7.95
CA ALA A 22 10.61 -14.47 9.11
C ALA A 22 12.04 -14.08 9.57
N SER A 23 13.07 -14.78 9.11
CA SER A 23 14.46 -14.55 9.50
C SER A 23 15.11 -13.34 8.78
N PRO A 24 16.26 -12.84 9.27
CA PRO A 24 17.04 -11.82 8.57
C PRO A 24 17.51 -12.24 7.17
N THR A 25 17.78 -13.53 6.94
CA THR A 25 18.26 -14.05 5.66
C THR A 25 17.15 -14.06 4.62
N GLY A 26 15.93 -14.47 4.99
CA GLY A 26 14.73 -14.36 4.13
C GLY A 26 14.47 -12.90 3.72
N ARG A 27 14.54 -11.96 4.66
CA ARG A 27 14.44 -10.52 4.37
C ARG A 27 15.53 -10.02 3.41
N ALA A 28 16.77 -10.48 3.58
CA ALA A 28 17.89 -10.12 2.71
C ALA A 28 17.71 -10.66 1.27
N TYR A 29 17.18 -11.88 1.13
CA TYR A 29 16.87 -12.50 -0.15
C TYR A 29 15.85 -11.67 -0.96
N VAL A 30 14.74 -11.26 -0.33
CA VAL A 30 13.72 -10.42 -0.99
C VAL A 30 14.30 -9.08 -1.46
N LYS A 31 15.10 -8.43 -0.59
CA LYS A 31 15.77 -7.16 -0.95
C LYS A 31 16.71 -7.31 -2.13
N GLN A 32 17.51 -8.38 -2.16
CA GLN A 32 18.40 -8.67 -3.27
C GLN A 32 17.62 -8.88 -4.58
N ARG A 33 16.57 -9.71 -4.56
CA ARG A 33 15.73 -9.97 -5.74
C ARG A 33 15.05 -8.71 -6.26
N SER A 34 14.56 -7.85 -5.36
CA SER A 34 13.97 -6.56 -5.73
C SER A 34 15.01 -5.62 -6.39
N ALA A 35 16.24 -5.58 -5.87
CA ALA A 35 17.33 -4.80 -6.44
C ALA A 35 17.77 -5.32 -7.82
N GLU A 36 17.85 -6.64 -7.99
CA GLU A 36 18.16 -7.28 -9.27
C GLU A 36 17.08 -6.98 -10.33
N ALA A 37 15.79 -7.07 -9.97
CA ALA A 37 14.69 -6.71 -10.86
C ALA A 37 14.78 -5.24 -11.31
N ARG A 38 15.03 -4.31 -10.36
CA ARG A 38 15.26 -2.89 -10.68
C ARG A 38 16.43 -2.68 -11.63
N SER A 39 17.56 -3.37 -11.43
CA SER A 39 18.73 -3.23 -12.32
C SER A 39 18.49 -3.75 -13.73
N LYS A 40 17.57 -4.70 -13.90
CA LYS A 40 17.18 -5.26 -15.20
C LYS A 40 16.10 -4.43 -15.92
N GLY A 41 15.75 -3.25 -15.38
CA GLY A 41 14.68 -2.41 -15.93
C GLY A 41 13.28 -2.98 -15.75
N THR A 42 13.14 -4.19 -15.20
CA THR A 42 11.86 -4.77 -14.81
C THR A 42 11.41 -4.03 -13.56
N LYS A 43 10.49 -3.07 -13.72
CA LYS A 43 9.77 -2.55 -12.56
C LYS A 43 9.10 -3.76 -11.92
N ALA A 44 9.59 -4.17 -10.76
CA ALA A 44 8.84 -5.03 -9.85
C ALA A 44 7.66 -4.22 -9.29
N THR A 45 6.83 -3.70 -10.18
CA THR A 45 5.49 -3.25 -9.86
C THR A 45 4.78 -4.51 -9.43
N GLY A 46 4.26 -4.51 -8.20
CA GLY A 46 3.40 -5.58 -7.72
C GLY A 46 2.13 -5.67 -8.57
N SER A 47 0.97 -5.78 -7.93
CA SER A 47 -0.28 -5.80 -8.69
C SER A 47 -0.38 -4.62 -9.67
N GLY A 48 -0.75 -4.90 -10.93
CA GLY A 48 -1.02 -3.86 -11.92
C GLY A 48 -2.11 -2.88 -11.46
N LEU A 49 -3.02 -3.34 -10.60
CA LEU A 49 -4.03 -2.51 -9.94
C LEU A 49 -3.39 -1.54 -8.94
N VAL A 50 -2.43 -1.98 -8.13
CA VAL A 50 -1.68 -1.11 -7.21
C VAL A 50 -0.93 -0.04 -8.00
N THR A 51 -0.34 -0.40 -9.13
CA THR A 51 0.35 0.54 -10.03
C THR A 51 -0.60 1.57 -10.63
N LYS A 52 -1.78 1.14 -11.09
CA LYS A 52 -2.82 2.04 -11.61
C LYS A 52 -3.35 2.98 -10.52
N LEU A 53 -3.47 2.49 -9.28
CA LEU A 53 -3.95 3.29 -8.15
C LEU A 53 -2.88 4.28 -7.65
N SER A 54 -1.59 3.89 -7.65
CA SER A 54 -0.48 4.74 -7.21
C SER A 54 -0.23 5.93 -8.14
N ASN A 55 -0.67 5.86 -9.40
CA ASN A 55 -0.46 6.93 -10.37
C ASN A 55 -1.41 8.13 -10.19
N LYS A 56 -2.41 8.04 -9.30
CA LYS A 56 -3.31 9.16 -9.00
C LYS A 56 -2.69 10.08 -7.96
N ARG A 57 -1.90 11.06 -8.41
CA ARG A 57 -1.34 12.09 -7.52
C ARG A 57 -2.48 12.87 -6.87
N SER A 58 -2.42 13.02 -5.55
CA SER A 58 -3.35 13.89 -4.80
C SER A 58 -2.81 15.31 -4.78
N THR A 59 -3.67 16.29 -5.04
CA THR A 59 -3.35 17.72 -4.82
C THR A 59 -3.66 18.07 -3.37
N GLN A 60 -2.71 18.70 -2.68
CA GLN A 60 -2.93 19.20 -1.33
C GLN A 60 -3.77 20.47 -1.39
N ILE A 61 -4.91 20.46 -0.69
CA ILE A 61 -5.82 21.60 -0.56
C ILE A 61 -6.16 21.82 0.91
N ALA A 62 -6.42 23.07 1.29
CA ALA A 62 -6.95 23.41 2.60
C ALA A 62 -8.44 23.72 2.46
N ILE A 63 -9.29 23.00 3.20
CA ILE A 63 -10.74 23.23 3.27
C ILE A 63 -11.09 23.50 4.72
N ARG A 64 -11.88 24.54 4.98
CA ARG A 64 -12.44 24.81 6.31
C ARG A 64 -13.72 24.01 6.48
N LEU A 65 -13.81 23.27 7.59
CA LEU A 65 -14.99 22.50 7.96
C LEU A 65 -15.34 22.80 9.42
N PRO A 66 -16.63 22.78 9.79
CA PRO A 66 -17.04 22.90 11.19
C PRO A 66 -16.38 21.82 12.06
N GLY A 67 -15.94 22.19 13.26
CA GLY A 67 -15.30 21.25 14.20
C GLY A 67 -16.18 20.07 14.58
N THR A 68 -17.50 20.29 14.64
CA THR A 68 -18.51 19.26 14.88
C THR A 68 -18.54 18.19 13.79
N ASP A 69 -18.35 18.58 12.53
CA ASP A 69 -18.30 17.65 11.39
C ASP A 69 -17.00 16.86 11.38
N LEU A 70 -15.87 17.51 11.70
CA LEU A 70 -14.58 16.84 11.86
C LEU A 70 -14.65 15.75 12.95
N ALA A 71 -15.26 16.07 14.10
CA ALA A 71 -15.47 15.12 15.19
C ALA A 71 -16.37 13.95 14.78
N ARG A 72 -17.45 14.22 14.04
CA ARG A 72 -18.34 13.18 13.51
C ARG A 72 -17.61 12.27 12.52
N ALA A 73 -16.86 12.84 11.58
CA ALA A 73 -16.06 12.09 10.63
C ALA A 73 -15.03 11.20 11.36
N ARG A 74 -14.38 11.71 12.42
CA ARG A 74 -13.46 10.89 13.22
C ARG A 74 -14.14 9.66 13.81
N LYS A 75 -15.29 9.83 14.48
CA LYS A 75 -16.06 8.70 15.04
C LYS A 75 -16.45 7.67 13.98
N ILE A 76 -16.83 8.12 12.78
CA ILE A 76 -17.17 7.21 11.66
C ILE A 76 -15.93 6.43 11.19
N ALA A 77 -14.78 7.09 11.10
CA ALA A 77 -13.53 6.49 10.67
C ALA A 77 -13.08 5.40 11.66
N ASP A 78 -13.13 5.71 12.96
CA ASP A 78 -12.79 4.79 14.04
C ASP A 78 -13.71 3.55 14.01
N ARG A 79 -15.03 3.74 13.89
CA ARG A 79 -16.00 2.63 13.77
C ARG A 79 -15.76 1.76 12.53
N LYS A 80 -15.26 2.34 11.43
CA LYS A 80 -14.93 1.62 10.19
C LYS A 80 -13.53 0.99 10.21
N GLY A 81 -12.71 1.24 11.24
CA GLY A 81 -11.32 0.78 11.29
C GLY A 81 -10.44 1.39 10.20
N ILE A 82 -10.77 2.58 9.70
CA ILE A 82 -10.01 3.26 8.64
C ILE A 82 -9.46 4.60 9.12
N GLY A 83 -8.39 5.08 8.48
CA GLY A 83 -7.83 6.38 8.78
C GLY A 83 -8.79 7.54 8.50
N TYR A 84 -8.74 8.57 9.33
CA TYR A 84 -9.57 9.78 9.19
C TYR A 84 -9.46 10.42 7.78
N GLN A 85 -8.25 10.59 7.28
CA GLN A 85 -8.02 11.13 5.93
C GLN A 85 -8.59 10.22 4.83
N THR A 86 -8.56 8.90 5.02
CA THR A 86 -9.14 7.93 4.08
C THR A 86 -10.65 8.09 4.02
N LEU A 87 -11.32 8.22 5.17
CA LEU A 87 -12.76 8.49 5.21
C LEU A 87 -13.11 9.78 4.47
N LEU A 88 -12.40 10.88 4.73
CA LEU A 88 -12.67 12.16 4.06
C LEU A 88 -12.55 12.05 2.54
N LYS A 89 -11.48 11.40 2.05
CA LYS A 89 -11.28 11.19 0.60
C LYS A 89 -12.42 10.35 0.00
N MET A 90 -12.85 9.32 0.71
CA MET A 90 -13.96 8.46 0.27
C MET A 90 -15.28 9.25 0.19
N LEU A 91 -15.61 10.04 1.21
CA LEU A 91 -16.83 10.87 1.21
C LEU A 91 -16.85 11.89 0.07
N VAL A 92 -15.72 12.54 -0.22
CA VAL A 92 -15.61 13.45 -1.37
C VAL A 92 -15.82 12.70 -2.68
N HIS A 93 -15.20 11.53 -2.85
CA HIS A 93 -15.36 10.73 -4.06
C HIS A 93 -16.81 10.27 -4.28
N GLU A 94 -17.47 9.77 -3.23
CA GLU A 94 -18.88 9.38 -3.27
C GLU A 94 -19.81 10.57 -3.53
N GLY A 95 -19.52 11.74 -2.93
CA GLY A 95 -20.25 12.97 -3.17
C GLY A 95 -20.22 13.37 -4.65
N LEU A 96 -19.02 13.40 -5.25
CA LEU A 96 -18.85 13.69 -6.68
C LEU A 96 -19.56 12.68 -7.58
N ALA A 97 -19.46 11.38 -7.28
CA ALA A 97 -20.15 10.34 -8.04
C ALA A 97 -21.68 10.41 -7.92
N ARG A 98 -22.20 10.93 -6.79
CA ARG A 98 -23.64 11.16 -6.60
C ARG A 98 -24.11 12.35 -7.42
N GLU A 99 -23.39 13.46 -7.39
CA GLU A 99 -23.75 14.66 -8.18
C GLU A 99 -23.62 14.41 -9.69
N ALA A 100 -22.62 13.63 -10.12
CA ALA A 100 -22.47 13.26 -11.53
C ALA A 100 -23.65 12.43 -12.06
N ARG A 101 -24.31 11.63 -11.22
CA ARG A 101 -25.50 10.83 -11.59
C ARG A 101 -26.80 11.61 -11.60
N ARG A 102 -26.83 12.81 -11.03
CA ARG A 102 -28.01 13.69 -11.01
C ARG A 102 -28.08 14.60 -12.23
N ARG A 103 -27.02 14.63 -13.04
CA ARG A 103 -26.96 15.28 -14.35
C ARG A 103 -27.30 14.26 -15.42
#